data_AF-A0A1C5FWM3-F1
#
_entry.id   AF-A0A1C5FWM3-F1
#
_cell.length_a   1.000
_cell.length_b   1.000
_cell.length_c   1.000
_cell.angle_alpha   90.00
_cell.angle_beta   90.00
_cell.angle_gamma   90.00
#
_symmetry.space_group_name_H-M   'P 1'
#
loop_
_entity.id
_entity.type
_entity.pdbx_description
1 polymer ?
#
loop_
_entity_poly.entity_id
_entity_poly.type
_entity_poly.pdbx_seq_one_letter_code
_entity_poly.pdbx_strand_id
1 'polypeptide(L)' 'MIDATAVRAVNAMTARWARAAVTDEGTVLAAAGVWPLLALLAGGADGPVRQELEGALGVGAD' A
#
# COMPACT_ATOMS: atom_id res chain seq x y z
N MET A 1 -17.06 -1.96 -12.26
CA MET A 1 -17.21 -2.87 -11.10
C MET A 1 -15.93 -2.72 -10.29
N ILE A 2 -16.00 -2.24 -9.04
CA ILE A 2 -14.79 -2.19 -8.21
C ILE A 2 -14.38 -3.65 -7.96
N ASP A 3 -13.15 -4.00 -8.33
CA ASP A 3 -12.63 -5.33 -8.10
C ASP A 3 -12.50 -5.58 -6.60
N ALA A 4 -13.20 -6.60 -6.09
CA ALA A 4 -13.11 -7.01 -4.70
C ALA A 4 -11.68 -7.39 -4.30
N THR A 5 -10.84 -7.78 -5.26
CA THR A 5 -9.42 -8.07 -5.09
C THR A 5 -8.63 -6.83 -4.73
N ALA A 6 -8.83 -5.72 -5.46
CA ALA A 6 -8.18 -4.45 -5.16
C ALA A 6 -8.57 -3.91 -3.78
N VAL A 7 -9.86 -3.97 -3.42
CA VAL A 7 -10.33 -3.57 -2.09
C VAL A 7 -9.68 -4.41 -0.99
N ARG A 8 -9.60 -5.73 -1.17
CA ARG A 8 -8.92 -6.63 -0.21
C ARG A 8 -7.44 -6.31 -0.07
N ALA A 9 -6.74 -6.06 -1.17
CA ALA A 9 -5.33 -5.69 -1.16
C ALA A 9 -5.08 -4.39 -0.39
N VAL A 10 -5.85 -3.33 -0.69
CA VAL A 10 -5.75 -2.04 0.02
C VAL A 10 -6.05 -2.20 1.51
N ASN A 11 -7.08 -2.96 1.89
CA ASN A 11 -7.40 -3.20 3.30
C ASN A 11 -6.30 -3.97 4.04
N ALA A 12 -5.71 -4.99 3.39
CA ALA A 12 -4.61 -5.75 3.97
C ALA A 12 -3.34 -4.90 4.16
N MET A 13 -3.00 -4.07 3.16
CA MET A 13 -1.92 -3.08 3.25
C MET A 13 -2.17 -2.10 4.40
N THR A 14 -3.37 -1.53 4.47
CA THR A 14 -3.77 -0.57 5.52
C THR A 14 -3.64 -1.18 6.91
N ALA A 15 -4.09 -2.43 7.09
CA ALA A 15 -3.98 -3.12 8.37
C ALA A 15 -2.52 -3.39 8.78
N ARG A 16 -1.64 -3.68 7.83
CA ARG A 16 -0.19 -3.81 8.09
C ARG A 16 0.41 -2.48 8.52
N TRP A 17 0.10 -1.39 7.82
CA TRP A 17 0.59 -0.06 8.17
C TRP A 17 0.09 0.39 9.53
N ALA A 18 -1.19 0.13 9.86
CA ALA A 18 -1.75 0.43 11.16
C ALA A 18 -0.98 -0.28 12.29
N ARG A 19 -0.65 -1.57 12.13
CA ARG A 19 0.14 -2.31 13.11
C ARG A 19 1.57 -1.78 13.29
N ALA A 20 2.13 -1.17 12.24
CA ALA A 20 3.50 -0.66 12.28
C ALA A 20 3.60 0.80 12.76
N ALA A 21 2.59 1.63 12.47
CA ALA A 21 2.65 3.07 12.65
C ALA A 21 1.79 3.61 13.81
N VAL A 22 0.73 2.89 14.21
CA VAL A 22 -0.13 3.34 15.30
C VAL A 22 0.52 3.00 16.64
N THR A 23 0.79 4.03 17.43
CA THR A 23 1.34 3.95 18.80
C THR A 23 0.30 4.44 19.80
N ASP A 24 0.71 4.86 21.00
CA ASP A 24 -0.18 5.40 22.04
C ASP A 24 -0.82 6.75 21.65
N GLU A 25 -0.35 7.40 20.59
CA GLU A 25 -0.91 8.65 20.07
C GLU A 25 -1.97 8.42 18.98
N GLY A 26 -2.97 9.30 18.94
CA GLY A 26 -4.02 9.25 17.93
C GLY A 26 -3.46 9.42 16.51
N THR A 27 -3.57 8.37 15.69
CA THR A 27 -3.02 8.32 14.33
C THR A 27 -4.12 8.07 13.30
N VAL A 28 -4.12 8.84 12.21
CA VAL A 28 -5.06 8.67 11.08
C VAL A 28 -4.29 8.20 9.85
N LEU A 29 -4.84 7.21 9.15
CA LEU A 29 -4.27 6.65 7.92
C LEU A 29 -5.25 6.81 6.75
N ALA A 30 -4.76 7.23 5.59
CA ALA A 30 -5.54 7.41 4.36
C ALA A 30 -5.00 6.53 3.21
N ALA A 31 -4.80 5.24 3.48
CA ALA A 31 -4.15 4.31 2.55
C ALA A 31 -4.88 4.15 1.20
N ALA A 32 -6.23 4.20 1.19
CA ALA A 32 -6.99 4.21 -0.05
C ALA A 32 -6.71 5.46 -0.91
N GLY A 33 -6.46 6.61 -0.26
CA GLY A 33 -6.16 7.86 -0.94
C GLY A 33 -4.75 7.92 -1.54
N VAL A 34 -3.79 7.20 -0.97
CA VAL A 34 -2.41 7.13 -1.49
C VAL A 34 -2.23 6.08 -2.58
N TRP A 35 -3.15 5.11 -2.71
CA TRP A 35 -3.04 3.99 -3.66
C TRP A 35 -2.74 4.42 -5.12
N PRO A 36 -3.41 5.44 -5.70
CA PRO A 36 -3.09 5.90 -7.06
C PRO A 36 -1.65 6.46 -7.20
N LEU A 37 -1.10 7.06 -6.13
CA LEU A 37 0.27 7.58 -6.14
C LEU A 37 1.28 6.44 -6.09
N LEU A 38 1.01 5.39 -5.33
CA LEU A 38 1.85 4.19 -5.31
C LEU A 38 1.84 3.47 -6.67
N ALA A 39 0.70 3.42 -7.34
CA ALA A 39 0.60 2.87 -8.70
C ALA A 39 1.42 3.69 -9.71
N LEU A 40 1.44 5.03 -9.57
CA LEU A 40 2.30 5.88 -10.39
C LEU A 40 3.79 5.56 -10.17
N LEU A 41 4.20 5.34 -8.92
CA LEU A 41 5.57 4.95 -8.60
C LEU A 41 5.92 3.57 -9.16
N ALA A 42 4.99 2.61 -9.12
CA ALA A 42 5.19 1.26 -9.66
C ALA A 42 5.56 1.27 -11.14
N GLY A 43 4.97 2.18 -11.94
CA GLY A 43 5.25 2.30 -13.37
C GLY A 43 6.69 2.72 -13.70
N GLY A 44 7.41 3.34 -12.77
CA GLY A 44 8.83 3.73 -12.92
C GLY A 44 9.78 2.98 -11.98
N ALA A 45 9.27 2.06 -11.16
CA ALA A 45 10.06 1.32 -10.20
C ALA A 45 10.71 0.10 -10.86
N ASP A 46 12.03 -0.02 -10.71
CA ASP A 46 12.82 -1.17 -11.17
C ASP A 46 13.73 -1.68 -10.06
N GLY A 47 14.12 -2.95 -10.18
CA GLY A 47 15.14 -3.56 -9.32
C GLY A 47 14.86 -3.39 -7.82
N PRO A 48 15.76 -2.74 -7.05
CA PRO A 48 15.56 -2.52 -5.62
C PRO A 48 14.31 -1.71 -5.27
N VAL A 49 13.99 -0.67 -6.06
CA VAL A 49 12.85 0.21 -5.80
C VAL A 49 11.54 -0.56 -5.95
N ARG A 50 11.45 -1.46 -6.94
CA ARG A 50 10.30 -2.33 -7.13
C ARG A 50 10.11 -3.28 -5.94
N GLN A 51 11.19 -3.88 -5.44
CA GLN A 51 11.13 -4.78 -4.28
C GLN A 51 10.69 -4.07 -3.01
N GLU A 52 11.19 -2.85 -2.76
CA GLU A 52 10.76 -2.05 -1.62
C GLU A 52 9.27 -1.70 -1.71
N LEU A 53 8.81 -1.32 -2.90
CA LEU A 53 7.40 -1.02 -3.15
C LEU A 53 6.52 -2.25 -2.93
N GLU A 54 6.87 -3.40 -3.49
CA GLU A 54 6.16 -4.67 -3.26
C GLU A 54 6.10 -5.03 -1.76
N GLY A 55 7.20 -4.83 -1.03
CA GLY A 55 7.24 -5.01 0.41
C GLY A 55 6.29 -4.06 1.15
N ALA A 56 6.20 -2.80 0.73
CA ALA A 56 5.28 -1.82 1.30
C ALA A 56 3.82 -2.19 1.02
N LEU A 57 3.50 -2.60 -0.22
CA LEU A 57 2.16 -2.95 -0.69
C LEU A 57 1.68 -4.31 -0.13
N GLY A 58 2.57 -5.29 0.00
CA GLY A 58 2.22 -6.68 0.33
C GLY A 58 1.57 -7.46 -0.82
N VAL A 59 1.65 -6.92 -2.04
CA VAL A 59 1.25 -7.52 -3.32
C VAL A 59 2.29 -7.17 -4.38
N GLY A 60 2.21 -7.78 -5.57
CA GLY A 60 3.03 -7.39 -6.72
C GLY A 60 2.83 -5.93 -7.10
N ALA A 61 3.88 -5.31 -7.65
CA ALA A 61 3.86 -3.93 -8.16
C ALA A 61 3.87 -3.91 -9.69
N ASP A 62 3.14 -4.83 -10.32
CA ASP A 62 2.98 -5.01 -11.77
C ASP A 62 1.95 -4.10 -12.44
#